data_AF-A0A1W1GW10-F1
#
_entry.id   AF-A0A1W1GW10-F1
#
_cell.length_a   1.000
_cell.length_b   1.000
_cell.length_c   1.000
_cell.angle_alpha   90.00
_cell.angle_beta   90.00
_cell.angle_gamma   90.00
#
_symmetry.space_group_name_H-M   'P 1'
#
loop_
_entity.id
_entity.type
_entity.pdbx_description
1 polymer ?
#
loop_
_entity_poly.entity_id
_entity_poly.type
_entity_poly.pdbx_seq_one_letter_code
_entity_poly.pdbx_strand_id
1 'polypeptide(L)'
;MTPILFIDRDGTLIEEPADFQIDAYEKLRFVPQVIPALLKLRDAGYQFVIVTNQDGLGSESYPRASFDGPNDLMLQIFESQGIVFRDVLVDCSWPHDNAPTRKPGIGLMTAYLQDRSIDWARSGMVGDRITDLQFADNLNIRGFQLRTEQFGGEWDWPGIAHALADAPRTAVVQRNTKETKIRVELDLDRAGDAHIHTGLPFFDHMLEQIGKHGGFALDIRAEGDLHIDEHHTIEDTGLALGQALREALGDKRGIGRYGFTLPMDETLASAALDFSGRPYFVFEGEFKRERVGDMPTELVPHFFRSLCDASGLNLNLQVRGDNDHHKVEACFKALARALRPALARQGTALPTTKGAL
;
A
#
# COMPACT_ATOMS: atom_id res chain seq x y z
N MET A 1 -4.53 -4.13 -17.50
CA MET A 1 -3.82 -5.41 -17.33
C MET A 1 -4.11 -5.91 -15.92
N THR A 2 -4.28 -7.21 -15.72
CA THR A 2 -4.71 -7.83 -14.46
C THR A 2 -3.55 -8.62 -13.86
N PRO A 3 -3.15 -8.36 -12.60
CA PRO A 3 -2.07 -9.12 -11.97
C PRO A 3 -2.57 -10.50 -11.56
N ILE A 4 -1.67 -11.48 -11.60
CA ILE A 4 -1.93 -12.86 -11.17
C ILE A 4 -1.00 -13.20 -10.00
N LEU A 5 -1.58 -13.71 -8.93
CA LEU A 5 -0.82 -14.38 -7.89
C LEU A 5 -0.86 -15.89 -8.15
N PHE A 6 0.29 -16.45 -8.49
CA PHE A 6 0.52 -17.88 -8.54
C PHE A 6 0.79 -18.38 -7.13
N ILE A 7 0.16 -19.47 -6.73
CA ILE A 7 0.19 -19.92 -5.34
C ILE A 7 0.41 -21.43 -5.33
N ASP A 8 1.41 -21.89 -4.57
CA ASP A 8 1.51 -23.31 -4.26
C ASP A 8 0.36 -23.77 -3.36
N ARG A 9 -0.02 -25.03 -3.46
CA ARG A 9 -1.13 -25.57 -2.65
C ARG A 9 -0.65 -25.92 -1.25
N ASP A 10 0.24 -26.89 -1.17
CA ASP A 10 0.68 -27.52 0.08
C ASP A 10 1.74 -26.63 0.73
N GLY A 11 1.73 -26.53 2.06
CA GLY A 11 2.59 -25.61 2.82
C GLY A 11 2.23 -24.12 2.68
N THR A 12 1.32 -23.75 1.78
CA THR A 12 1.05 -22.36 1.38
C THR A 12 -0.42 -21.95 1.51
N LEU A 13 -1.34 -22.64 0.82
CA LEU A 13 -2.79 -22.47 1.03
C LEU A 13 -3.26 -23.31 2.22
N ILE A 14 -2.72 -24.52 2.31
CA ILE A 14 -3.03 -25.52 3.33
C ILE A 14 -1.74 -26.07 3.93
N GLU A 15 -1.77 -26.47 5.20
CA GLU A 15 -0.61 -27.01 5.90
C GLU A 15 -0.20 -28.35 5.28
N GLU A 16 1.10 -28.54 5.04
CA GLU A 16 1.64 -29.78 4.51
C GLU A 16 1.75 -30.83 5.65
N PRO A 17 1.11 -32.00 5.52
CA PRO A 17 1.22 -33.06 6.52
C PRO A 17 2.61 -33.73 6.45
N ALA A 18 2.98 -34.45 7.52
CA ALA A 18 4.29 -35.11 7.61
C ALA A 18 4.58 -36.15 6.51
N ASP A 19 3.53 -36.69 5.87
CA ASP A 19 3.63 -37.62 4.75
C ASP A 19 3.52 -36.95 3.38
N PHE A 20 3.47 -35.61 3.34
CA PHE A 20 3.45 -34.79 2.12
C PHE A 20 2.25 -35.03 1.20
N GLN A 21 1.19 -35.69 1.69
CA GLN A 21 0.01 -36.01 0.89
C GLN A 21 -1.28 -35.66 1.62
N ILE A 22 -2.11 -34.80 0.99
CA ILE A 22 -3.43 -34.40 1.49
C ILE A 22 -4.48 -35.16 0.68
N ASP A 23 -4.64 -36.43 1.05
CA ASP A 23 -5.48 -37.45 0.43
C ASP A 23 -6.72 -37.83 1.27
N ALA A 24 -6.93 -37.10 2.37
CA ALA A 24 -8.05 -37.29 3.30
C ALA A 24 -8.52 -35.95 3.89
N TYR A 25 -9.80 -35.85 4.23
CA TYR A 25 -10.41 -34.60 4.73
C TYR A 25 -9.84 -34.16 6.08
N GLU A 26 -9.45 -35.10 6.93
CA GLU A 26 -8.94 -34.83 8.28
C GLU A 26 -7.60 -34.09 8.25
N LYS A 27 -6.83 -34.25 7.16
CA LYS A 27 -5.54 -33.58 6.93
C LYS A 27 -5.69 -32.14 6.46
N LEU A 28 -6.87 -31.73 6.00
CA LEU A 28 -7.08 -30.38 5.46
C LEU A 28 -7.04 -29.33 6.59
N ARG A 29 -6.00 -28.51 6.60
CA ARG A 29 -5.85 -27.36 7.51
C ARG A 29 -5.40 -26.15 6.70
N PHE A 30 -6.08 -25.02 6.82
CA PHE A 30 -5.66 -23.80 6.15
C PHE A 30 -4.50 -23.15 6.88
N VAL A 31 -3.54 -22.64 6.12
CA VAL A 31 -2.45 -21.84 6.68
C VAL A 31 -3.03 -20.58 7.34
N PRO A 32 -2.53 -20.16 8.52
CA PRO A 32 -3.02 -18.98 9.21
C PRO A 32 -3.04 -17.73 8.33
N GLN A 33 -4.12 -16.94 8.45
CA GLN A 33 -4.31 -15.66 7.75
C GLN A 33 -4.38 -15.72 6.20
N VAL A 34 -4.39 -16.90 5.58
CA VAL A 34 -4.50 -17.03 4.12
C VAL A 34 -5.78 -16.42 3.56
N ILE A 35 -6.93 -16.69 4.18
CA ILE A 35 -8.22 -16.16 3.70
C ILE A 35 -8.27 -14.62 3.76
N PRO A 36 -8.00 -13.95 4.91
CA PRO A 36 -7.92 -12.48 4.94
C PRO A 36 -6.96 -11.88 3.92
N ALA A 37 -5.80 -12.50 3.71
CA ALA A 37 -4.81 -12.04 2.75
C ALA A 37 -5.31 -12.15 1.30
N LEU A 38 -5.88 -13.28 0.91
CA LEU A 38 -6.45 -13.47 -0.42
C LEU A 38 -7.66 -12.59 -0.67
N LEU A 39 -8.51 -12.32 0.33
CA LEU A 39 -9.58 -11.32 0.22
C LEU A 39 -9.02 -9.93 -0.11
N LYS A 40 -7.97 -9.50 0.61
CA LYS A 40 -7.31 -8.22 0.36
C LYS A 40 -6.69 -8.15 -1.04
N LEU A 41 -6.07 -9.23 -1.50
CA LEU A 41 -5.48 -9.31 -2.84
C LEU A 41 -6.53 -9.31 -3.95
N ARG A 42 -7.63 -10.04 -3.76
CA ARG A 42 -8.77 -10.02 -4.66
C ARG A 42 -9.32 -8.60 -4.80
N ASP A 43 -9.49 -7.92 -3.66
CA ASP A 43 -10.02 -6.55 -3.62
C ASP A 43 -9.04 -5.55 -4.28
N ALA A 44 -7.72 -5.84 -4.26
CA ALA A 44 -6.71 -5.13 -5.04
C ALA A 44 -6.64 -5.54 -6.52
N GLY A 45 -7.54 -6.41 -6.99
CA GLY A 45 -7.69 -6.78 -8.38
C GLY A 45 -6.83 -7.97 -8.85
N TYR A 46 -6.26 -8.75 -7.94
CA TYR A 46 -5.52 -9.96 -8.29
C TYR A 46 -6.47 -11.10 -8.71
N GLN A 47 -6.05 -11.83 -9.74
CA GLN A 47 -6.54 -13.19 -10.01
C GLN A 47 -5.61 -14.22 -9.36
N PHE A 48 -6.14 -15.40 -9.07
CA PHE A 48 -5.39 -16.48 -8.41
C PHE A 48 -5.28 -17.69 -9.32
N VAL A 49 -4.11 -18.32 -9.32
CA VAL A 49 -3.85 -19.58 -10.02
C VAL A 49 -3.09 -20.49 -9.06
N ILE A 50 -3.62 -21.69 -8.84
CA ILE A 50 -2.87 -22.70 -8.07
C ILE A 50 -1.86 -23.36 -9.00
N VAL A 51 -0.62 -23.48 -8.56
CA VAL A 51 0.44 -24.22 -9.28
C VAL A 51 1.10 -25.17 -8.30
N THR A 52 0.86 -26.47 -8.44
CA THR A 52 1.30 -27.48 -7.47
C THR A 52 1.94 -28.70 -8.14
N ASN A 53 2.94 -29.27 -7.47
CA ASN A 53 3.56 -30.55 -7.81
C ASN A 53 2.94 -31.64 -6.93
N GLN A 54 2.32 -32.66 -7.52
CA GLN A 54 1.68 -33.77 -6.82
C GLN A 54 2.31 -35.09 -7.24
N ASP A 55 3.34 -35.51 -6.51
CA ASP A 55 4.19 -36.65 -6.82
C ASP A 55 3.38 -37.94 -7.05
N GLY A 56 3.38 -38.43 -8.28
CA GLY A 56 2.72 -39.68 -8.63
C GLY A 56 1.19 -39.63 -8.59
N LEU A 57 0.57 -38.45 -8.64
CA LEU A 57 -0.88 -38.33 -8.68
C LEU A 57 -1.46 -39.07 -9.91
N GLY A 58 -2.42 -39.96 -9.66
CA GLY A 58 -2.99 -40.85 -10.67
C GLY A 58 -2.33 -42.23 -10.74
N SER A 59 -1.29 -42.48 -9.94
CA SER A 59 -0.74 -43.83 -9.71
C SER A 59 -1.63 -44.67 -8.81
N GLU A 60 -1.34 -45.97 -8.70
CA GLU A 60 -2.05 -46.87 -7.77
C GLU A 60 -1.88 -46.45 -6.30
N SER A 61 -0.72 -45.90 -5.94
CA SER A 61 -0.42 -45.46 -4.56
C SER A 61 -0.99 -44.08 -4.23
N TYR A 62 -1.28 -43.25 -5.24
CA TYR A 62 -1.92 -41.95 -5.04
C TYR A 62 -3.02 -41.72 -6.10
N PRO A 63 -4.18 -42.40 -5.96
CA PRO A 63 -5.27 -42.29 -6.92
C PRO A 63 -5.85 -40.88 -6.95
N ARG A 64 -6.25 -40.43 -8.15
CA ARG A 64 -6.80 -39.09 -8.37
C ARG A 64 -8.00 -38.78 -7.47
N ALA A 65 -8.87 -39.76 -7.24
CA ALA A 65 -10.04 -39.62 -6.39
C ALA A 65 -9.72 -39.23 -4.93
N SER A 66 -8.57 -39.66 -4.40
CA SER A 66 -8.14 -39.33 -3.04
C SER A 66 -7.66 -37.88 -2.94
N PHE A 67 -7.11 -37.31 -4.02
CA PHE A 67 -6.73 -35.90 -4.10
C PHE A 67 -7.93 -34.99 -4.33
N ASP A 68 -8.82 -35.37 -5.26
CA ASP A 68 -9.92 -34.50 -5.72
C ASP A 68 -10.84 -34.10 -4.56
N GLY A 69 -11.20 -35.03 -3.67
CA GLY A 69 -12.10 -34.75 -2.53
C GLY A 69 -11.63 -33.59 -1.63
N PRO A 70 -10.46 -33.71 -0.96
CA PRO A 70 -9.92 -32.64 -0.13
C PRO A 70 -9.61 -31.36 -0.92
N ASN A 71 -9.13 -31.47 -2.16
CA ASN A 71 -8.87 -30.32 -3.03
C ASN A 71 -10.15 -29.54 -3.35
N ASP A 72 -11.23 -30.22 -3.70
CA ASP A 72 -12.50 -29.60 -4.06
C ASP A 72 -13.16 -28.95 -2.85
N LEU A 73 -13.05 -29.57 -1.66
CA LEU A 73 -13.51 -28.94 -0.42
C LEU A 73 -12.74 -27.65 -0.10
N MET A 74 -11.42 -27.63 -0.30
CA MET A 74 -10.60 -26.43 -0.14
C MET A 74 -11.07 -25.32 -1.09
N LEU A 75 -11.27 -25.64 -2.37
CA LEU A 75 -11.76 -24.69 -3.37
C LEU A 75 -13.16 -24.17 -3.03
N GLN A 76 -14.06 -25.04 -2.59
CA GLN A 76 -15.41 -24.68 -2.15
C GLN A 76 -15.39 -23.70 -0.98
N ILE A 77 -14.50 -23.89 0.00
CA ILE A 77 -14.37 -22.99 1.14
C ILE A 77 -13.86 -21.62 0.68
N PHE A 78 -12.84 -21.56 -0.19
CA PHE A 78 -12.38 -20.29 -0.75
C PHE A 78 -13.47 -19.58 -1.55
N GLU A 79 -14.18 -20.32 -2.41
CA GLU A 79 -15.28 -19.78 -3.22
C GLU A 79 -16.41 -19.22 -2.33
N SER A 80 -16.71 -19.87 -1.20
CA SER A 80 -17.71 -19.38 -0.24
C SER A 80 -17.37 -18.01 0.37
N GLN A 81 -16.09 -17.62 0.37
CA GLN A 81 -15.62 -16.31 0.80
C GLN A 81 -15.48 -15.32 -0.38
N GLY A 82 -15.81 -15.76 -1.58
CA GLY A 82 -15.65 -15.01 -2.82
C GLY A 82 -14.21 -15.00 -3.33
N ILE A 83 -13.37 -15.96 -2.97
CA ILE A 83 -12.03 -16.18 -3.55
C ILE A 83 -12.17 -17.26 -4.61
N VAL A 84 -11.99 -16.89 -5.88
CA VAL A 84 -12.12 -17.80 -7.02
C VAL A 84 -10.77 -17.95 -7.70
N PHE A 85 -10.36 -19.19 -7.94
CA PHE A 85 -9.15 -19.50 -8.70
C PHE A 85 -9.48 -19.60 -10.18
N ARG A 86 -8.70 -18.90 -11.01
CA ARG A 86 -8.84 -18.92 -12.46
C ARG A 86 -8.56 -20.31 -13.01
N ASP A 87 -7.49 -20.94 -12.53
CA ASP A 87 -7.07 -22.29 -12.89
C ASP A 87 -6.39 -22.98 -11.71
N VAL A 88 -6.38 -24.31 -11.75
CA VAL A 88 -5.62 -25.18 -10.86
C VAL A 88 -4.70 -26.05 -11.71
N LEU A 89 -3.41 -25.72 -11.70
CA LEU A 89 -2.39 -26.32 -12.55
C LEU A 89 -1.60 -27.34 -11.72
N VAL A 90 -1.77 -28.61 -12.05
CA VAL A 90 -1.21 -29.73 -11.29
C VAL A 90 -0.22 -30.50 -12.17
N ASP A 91 1.04 -30.52 -11.76
CA ASP A 91 2.02 -31.45 -12.32
C ASP A 91 1.99 -32.77 -11.53
N CYS A 92 1.88 -33.91 -12.22
CA CYS A 92 1.75 -35.23 -11.58
C CYS A 92 3.05 -36.05 -11.63
N SER A 93 4.13 -35.49 -12.22
CA SER A 93 5.39 -36.20 -12.43
C SER A 93 6.19 -36.33 -11.13
N TRP A 94 7.11 -37.27 -11.10
CA TRP A 94 8.06 -37.40 -10.00
C TRP A 94 9.26 -36.46 -10.19
N PRO A 95 9.99 -36.11 -9.12
CA PRO A 95 11.21 -35.29 -9.22
C PRO A 95 12.23 -35.84 -10.24
N HIS A 96 12.37 -37.16 -10.35
CA HIS A 96 13.35 -37.80 -11.24
C HIS A 96 12.95 -37.76 -12.73
N ASP A 97 11.68 -37.48 -13.04
CA ASP A 97 11.21 -37.38 -14.42
C ASP A 97 11.70 -36.10 -15.11
N ASN A 98 12.13 -35.09 -14.33
CA ASN A 98 12.60 -33.80 -14.83
C ASN A 98 11.63 -33.14 -15.84
N ALA A 99 10.33 -33.32 -15.62
CA ALA A 99 9.31 -32.79 -16.53
C ALA A 99 9.36 -31.26 -16.57
N PRO A 100 9.28 -30.62 -17.75
CA PRO A 100 9.31 -29.16 -17.86
C PRO A 100 8.10 -28.47 -17.23
N THR A 101 7.02 -29.23 -16.99
CA THR A 101 5.78 -28.81 -16.35
C THR A 101 5.87 -28.78 -14.82
N ARG A 102 6.85 -29.49 -14.24
CA ARG A 102 7.07 -29.56 -12.79
C ARG A 102 7.85 -28.34 -12.32
N LYS A 103 7.40 -27.66 -11.27
CA LYS A 103 8.17 -26.56 -10.64
C LYS A 103 9.56 -27.07 -10.23
N PRO A 104 10.65 -26.33 -10.51
CA PRO A 104 10.68 -24.91 -10.92
C PRO A 104 10.45 -24.63 -12.42
N GLY A 105 10.23 -25.67 -13.23
CA GLY A 105 9.86 -25.53 -14.64
C GLY A 105 8.52 -24.80 -14.82
N ILE A 106 8.42 -24.04 -15.91
CA ILE A 106 7.28 -23.16 -16.21
C ILE A 106 6.40 -23.71 -17.34
N GLY A 107 6.52 -25.00 -17.68
CA GLY A 107 5.83 -25.61 -18.83
C GLY A 107 4.31 -25.47 -18.79
N LEU A 108 3.70 -25.54 -17.59
CA LEU A 108 2.26 -25.35 -17.40
C LEU A 108 1.82 -23.89 -17.68
N MET A 109 2.74 -22.93 -17.71
CA MET A 109 2.45 -21.51 -17.93
C MET A 109 2.40 -21.11 -19.41
N THR A 110 2.59 -22.05 -20.35
CA THR A 110 2.69 -21.76 -21.78
C THR A 110 1.54 -20.90 -22.31
N ALA A 111 0.30 -21.19 -21.89
CA ALA A 111 -0.88 -20.40 -22.26
C ALA A 111 -0.88 -18.98 -21.65
N TYR A 112 -0.39 -18.85 -20.42
CA TYR A 112 -0.29 -17.57 -19.72
C TYR A 112 0.73 -16.64 -20.36
N LEU A 113 1.88 -17.16 -20.80
CA LEU A 113 2.94 -16.38 -21.46
C LEU A 113 2.47 -15.69 -22.75
N GLN A 114 1.39 -16.19 -23.37
CA GLN A 114 0.78 -15.61 -24.57
C GLN A 114 -0.32 -14.58 -24.25
N ASP A 115 -0.83 -14.57 -23.01
CA ASP A 115 -1.91 -13.69 -22.57
C ASP A 115 -1.38 -12.27 -22.29
N ARG A 116 -1.68 -11.35 -23.21
CA ARG A 116 -1.26 -9.94 -23.13
C ARG A 116 -2.09 -9.11 -22.14
N SER A 117 -3.13 -9.69 -21.54
CA SER A 117 -3.94 -9.00 -20.53
C SER A 117 -3.29 -9.02 -19.14
N ILE A 118 -2.28 -9.87 -18.93
CA ILE A 118 -1.63 -10.08 -17.62
C ILE A 118 -0.64 -8.94 -17.30
N ASP A 119 -0.72 -8.44 -16.07
CA ASP A 119 0.22 -7.47 -15.51
C ASP A 119 1.38 -8.19 -14.81
N TRP A 120 2.36 -8.65 -15.58
CA TRP A 120 3.51 -9.41 -15.07
C TRP A 120 4.36 -8.65 -14.05
N ALA A 121 4.41 -7.32 -14.14
CA ALA A 121 5.19 -6.50 -13.21
C ALA A 121 4.63 -6.52 -11.79
N ARG A 122 3.30 -6.65 -11.66
CA ARG A 122 2.61 -6.78 -10.37
C ARG A 122 2.33 -8.24 -9.96
N SER A 123 2.41 -9.19 -10.89
CA SER A 123 2.26 -10.62 -10.58
C SER A 123 3.34 -11.13 -9.64
N GLY A 124 3.04 -12.23 -8.94
CA GLY A 124 3.99 -12.88 -8.04
C GLY A 124 3.70 -14.36 -7.85
N MET A 125 4.64 -15.06 -7.23
CA MET A 125 4.53 -16.45 -6.80
C MET A 125 4.68 -16.53 -5.28
N VAL A 126 3.76 -17.24 -4.62
CA VAL A 126 3.86 -17.59 -3.21
C VAL A 126 4.03 -19.10 -3.09
N GLY A 127 5.04 -19.53 -2.36
CA GLY A 127 5.27 -20.92 -2.03
C GLY A 127 6.10 -21.03 -0.75
N ASP A 128 6.23 -22.23 -0.21
CA ASP A 128 7.03 -22.51 0.98
C ASP A 128 8.45 -23.01 0.64
N ARG A 129 8.67 -23.45 -0.61
CA ARG A 129 9.93 -24.07 -1.05
C ARG A 129 10.72 -23.16 -1.99
N ILE A 130 12.04 -23.41 -2.04
CA ILE A 130 12.95 -22.72 -2.98
C ILE A 130 12.56 -22.94 -4.45
N THR A 131 11.97 -24.10 -4.77
CA THR A 131 11.48 -24.39 -6.12
C THR A 131 10.39 -23.43 -6.59
N ASP A 132 9.62 -22.85 -5.67
CA ASP A 132 8.60 -21.83 -5.99
C ASP A 132 9.25 -20.48 -6.29
N LEU A 133 10.31 -20.12 -5.57
CA LEU A 133 11.09 -18.92 -5.86
C LEU A 133 11.78 -19.04 -7.22
N GLN A 134 12.38 -20.19 -7.51
CA GLN A 134 13.00 -20.46 -8.81
C GLN A 134 11.96 -20.45 -9.95
N PHE A 135 10.74 -20.93 -9.70
CA PHE A 135 9.63 -20.79 -10.64
C PHE A 135 9.29 -19.31 -10.88
N ALA A 136 9.26 -18.49 -9.82
CA ALA A 136 9.06 -17.03 -9.92
C ALA A 136 10.16 -16.37 -10.76
N ASP A 137 11.42 -16.73 -10.51
CA ASP A 137 12.59 -16.23 -11.24
C ASP A 137 12.51 -16.61 -12.73
N ASN A 138 12.14 -17.86 -13.05
CA ASN A 138 11.97 -18.33 -14.42
C ASN A 138 10.85 -17.59 -15.18
N LEU A 139 9.83 -17.09 -14.45
CA LEU A 139 8.78 -16.22 -15.01
C LEU A 139 9.12 -14.73 -14.96
N ASN A 140 10.25 -14.36 -14.34
CA ASN A 140 10.64 -12.97 -14.07
C ASN A 140 9.55 -12.18 -13.30
N ILE A 141 9.00 -12.80 -12.25
CA ILE A 141 8.03 -12.20 -11.33
C ILE A 141 8.54 -12.24 -9.89
N ARG A 142 7.88 -11.51 -8.97
CA ARG A 142 8.28 -11.49 -7.56
C ARG A 142 7.98 -12.83 -6.89
N GLY A 143 8.96 -13.42 -6.20
CA GLY A 143 8.77 -14.61 -5.36
C GLY A 143 8.66 -14.27 -3.87
N PHE A 144 7.76 -14.94 -3.16
CA PHE A 144 7.58 -14.80 -1.71
C PHE A 144 7.64 -16.17 -1.04
N GLN A 145 8.69 -16.42 -0.27
CA GLN A 145 8.81 -17.67 0.49
C GLN A 145 8.09 -17.54 1.82
N LEU A 146 6.98 -18.25 1.94
CA LEU A 146 6.17 -18.29 3.14
C LEU A 146 6.94 -19.00 4.26
N ARG A 147 6.87 -18.44 5.48
CA ARG A 147 7.53 -19.00 6.65
C ARG A 147 6.84 -20.30 7.10
N THR A 148 7.57 -21.40 7.04
CA THR A 148 7.18 -22.69 7.61
C THR A 148 8.24 -23.19 8.59
N GLU A 149 7.86 -24.05 9.55
CA GLU A 149 8.81 -24.66 10.48
C GLU A 149 9.84 -25.54 9.73
N GLN A 150 9.41 -26.15 8.62
CA GLN A 150 10.20 -27.13 7.89
C GLN A 150 11.17 -26.51 6.87
N PHE A 151 10.76 -25.44 6.17
CA PHE A 151 11.52 -24.88 5.05
C PHE A 151 12.02 -23.44 5.30
N GLY A 152 11.73 -22.87 6.47
CA GLY A 152 12.09 -21.50 6.80
C GLY A 152 11.24 -20.51 6.00
N GLY A 153 11.81 -19.36 5.62
CA GLY A 153 11.11 -18.28 4.94
C GLY A 153 10.89 -17.06 5.82
N GLU A 154 10.79 -15.89 5.19
CA GLU A 154 10.71 -14.61 5.89
C GLU A 154 9.29 -14.04 5.91
N TRP A 155 8.45 -14.45 4.96
CA TRP A 155 7.15 -13.86 4.71
C TRP A 155 6.01 -14.58 5.44
N ASP A 156 4.99 -13.82 5.79
CA ASP A 156 3.68 -14.32 6.19
C ASP A 156 2.59 -13.78 5.26
N TRP A 157 1.40 -14.37 5.30
CA TRP A 157 0.28 -13.95 4.45
C TRP A 157 -0.09 -12.46 4.61
N PRO A 158 -0.14 -11.88 5.84
CA PRO A 158 -0.34 -10.45 6.02
C PRO A 158 0.72 -9.57 5.32
N GLY A 159 2.00 -9.91 5.45
CA GLY A 159 3.11 -9.20 4.83
C GLY A 159 3.09 -9.29 3.31
N ILE A 160 2.77 -10.46 2.76
CA ILE A 160 2.59 -10.68 1.32
C ILE A 160 1.42 -9.84 0.79
N ALA A 161 0.27 -9.90 1.46
CA ALA A 161 -0.89 -9.11 1.07
C ALA A 161 -0.58 -7.61 1.13
N HIS A 162 0.15 -7.14 2.13
CA HIS A 162 0.64 -5.76 2.17
C HIS A 162 1.54 -5.45 0.97
N ALA A 163 2.57 -6.24 0.73
CA ALA A 163 3.55 -6.01 -0.33
C ALA A 163 2.99 -6.06 -1.76
N LEU A 164 1.87 -6.77 -1.97
CA LEU A 164 1.23 -6.97 -3.27
C LEU A 164 -0.05 -6.15 -3.45
N ALA A 165 -0.98 -6.18 -2.50
CA ALA A 165 -2.26 -5.46 -2.61
C ALA A 165 -2.12 -3.98 -2.29
N ASP A 166 -1.18 -3.59 -1.42
CA ASP A 166 -1.09 -2.19 -1.08
C ASP A 166 -0.43 -1.36 -2.16
N ALA A 167 0.35 -1.97 -3.07
CA ALA A 167 1.23 -1.27 -4.01
C ALA A 167 1.76 -0.04 -3.29
N PRO A 168 2.59 -0.27 -2.24
CA PRO A 168 2.66 0.53 -1.02
C PRO A 168 2.44 2.00 -1.33
N ARG A 169 1.48 2.65 -0.66
CA ARG A 169 1.15 4.06 -0.88
C ARG A 169 2.28 4.92 -0.35
N THR A 170 3.40 4.82 -1.02
CA THR A 170 4.67 5.43 -0.74
C THR A 170 5.05 6.29 -1.91
N ALA A 171 5.78 7.36 -1.60
CA ALA A 171 6.35 8.22 -2.60
C ALA A 171 7.70 8.72 -2.11
N VAL A 172 8.63 8.88 -3.03
CA VAL A 172 9.89 9.58 -2.81
C VAL A 172 9.98 10.67 -3.86
N VAL A 173 9.76 11.91 -3.43
CA VAL A 173 9.83 13.09 -4.29
C VAL A 173 11.15 13.80 -4.03
N GLN A 174 11.89 14.06 -5.09
CA GLN A 174 13.06 14.93 -5.08
C GLN A 174 12.78 16.16 -5.94
N ARG A 175 12.83 17.34 -5.33
CA ARG A 175 12.61 18.62 -6.01
C ARG A 175 13.82 19.52 -5.77
N ASN A 176 14.57 19.79 -6.83
CA ASN A 176 15.79 20.60 -6.77
C ASN A 176 15.67 21.78 -7.72
N THR A 177 15.85 22.98 -7.18
CA THR A 177 15.95 24.25 -7.93
C THR A 177 17.30 24.89 -7.65
N LYS A 178 17.46 26.17 -8.05
CA LYS A 178 18.62 26.97 -7.65
C LYS A 178 18.49 27.51 -6.22
N GLU A 179 17.28 27.57 -5.69
CA GLU A 179 16.94 28.12 -4.37
C GLU A 179 16.91 27.01 -3.32
N THR A 180 16.35 25.84 -3.67
CA THR A 180 16.12 24.76 -2.71
C THR A 180 16.51 23.37 -3.24
N LYS A 181 16.83 22.46 -2.32
CA LYS A 181 16.93 21.01 -2.55
C LYS A 181 16.08 20.30 -1.53
N ILE A 182 15.07 19.57 -2.00
CA ILE A 182 14.07 18.96 -1.13
C ILE A 182 13.90 17.49 -1.47
N ARG A 183 13.90 16.66 -0.43
CA ARG A 183 13.50 15.25 -0.50
C ARG A 183 12.35 15.03 0.47
N VAL A 184 11.26 14.47 -0.04
CA VAL A 184 10.14 13.99 0.77
C VAL A 184 9.97 12.50 0.53
N GLU A 185 9.89 11.73 1.60
CA GLU A 185 9.54 10.32 1.58
C GLU A 185 8.37 10.09 2.53
N LEU A 186 7.36 9.35 2.09
CA LEU A 186 6.21 9.03 2.91
C LEU A 186 5.67 7.63 2.65
N ASP A 187 4.96 7.09 3.64
CA ASP A 187 4.22 5.83 3.57
C ASP A 187 2.86 6.01 4.24
N LEU A 188 1.80 6.16 3.44
CA LEU A 188 0.43 6.43 3.91
C LEU A 188 -0.21 5.25 4.66
N ASP A 189 0.39 4.05 4.58
CA ASP A 189 -0.12 2.82 5.19
C ASP A 189 0.65 2.41 6.45
N ARG A 190 1.78 3.07 6.74
CA ARG A 190 2.62 2.76 7.90
C ARG A 190 2.70 3.96 8.83
N ALA A 191 2.26 3.81 10.07
CA ALA A 191 2.58 4.80 11.11
C ALA A 191 4.07 4.73 11.48
N GLY A 192 4.70 5.89 11.69
CA GLY A 192 6.09 5.99 12.12
C GLY A 192 6.39 7.34 12.72
N ASP A 193 7.59 7.50 13.29
CA ASP A 193 8.07 8.80 13.72
C ASP A 193 8.36 9.68 12.50
N ALA A 194 8.10 10.98 12.63
CA ALA A 194 8.41 11.95 11.59
C ALA A 194 9.87 12.40 11.72
N HIS A 195 10.60 12.41 10.61
CA HIS A 195 11.98 12.87 10.54
C HIS A 195 12.03 14.12 9.66
N ILE A 196 11.96 15.30 10.29
CA ILE A 196 11.84 16.57 9.58
C ILE A 196 13.07 17.43 9.82
N HIS A 197 13.68 17.88 8.72
CA HIS A 197 14.82 18.79 8.73
C HIS A 197 14.68 19.79 7.58
N THR A 198 14.08 20.95 7.86
CA THR A 198 13.95 22.04 6.88
C THR A 198 14.93 23.19 7.11
N GLY A 199 15.64 23.16 8.23
CA GLY A 199 16.45 24.29 8.70
C GLY A 199 15.64 25.33 9.47
N LEU A 200 14.33 25.13 9.62
CA LEU A 200 13.42 26.02 10.34
C LEU A 200 12.70 25.30 11.51
N PRO A 201 13.21 25.35 12.76
CA PRO A 201 12.67 24.57 13.87
C PRO A 201 11.16 24.67 14.14
N PHE A 202 10.53 25.83 13.98
CA PHE A 202 9.07 25.92 14.16
C PHE A 202 8.33 25.23 13.03
N PHE A 203 8.80 25.35 11.78
CA PHE A 203 8.20 24.68 10.64
C PHE A 203 8.41 23.16 10.70
N ASP A 204 9.57 22.71 11.14
CA ASP A 204 9.85 21.30 11.43
C ASP A 204 8.79 20.73 12.39
N HIS A 205 8.56 21.42 13.50
CA HIS A 205 7.54 21.05 14.48
C HIS A 205 6.12 21.00 13.90
N MET A 206 5.77 21.89 12.97
CA MET A 206 4.46 21.88 12.29
C MET A 206 4.29 20.69 11.35
N LEU A 207 5.33 20.33 10.59
CA LEU A 207 5.32 19.18 9.69
C LEU A 207 5.27 17.85 10.45
N GLU A 208 5.92 17.77 11.62
CA GLU A 208 5.79 16.62 12.52
C GLU A 208 4.33 16.36 12.92
N GLN A 209 3.53 17.43 13.11
CA GLN A 209 2.10 17.29 13.43
C GLN A 209 1.34 16.59 12.29
N ILE A 210 1.73 16.83 11.03
CA ILE A 210 1.11 16.19 9.86
C ILE A 210 1.31 14.68 9.90
N GLY A 211 2.57 14.21 10.00
CA GLY A 211 2.86 12.78 10.07
C GLY A 211 2.21 12.11 11.28
N LYS A 212 2.38 12.72 12.48
CA LYS A 212 1.90 12.15 13.74
C LYS A 212 0.39 12.01 13.79
N HIS A 213 -0.35 13.07 13.44
CA HIS A 213 -1.80 13.08 13.55
C HIS A 213 -2.50 12.53 12.29
N GLY A 214 -1.81 12.55 11.15
CA GLY A 214 -2.21 11.86 9.92
C GLY A 214 -2.12 10.35 10.02
N GLY A 215 -1.19 9.85 10.85
CA GLY A 215 -1.03 8.41 11.09
C GLY A 215 -0.22 7.70 10.02
N PHE A 216 0.73 8.40 9.40
CA PHE A 216 1.60 7.89 8.34
C PHE A 216 3.05 8.32 8.58
N ALA A 217 4.00 7.55 8.04
CA ALA A 217 5.43 7.82 8.16
C ALA A 217 5.82 8.93 7.18
N LEU A 218 6.68 9.84 7.64
CA LEU A 218 7.06 11.04 6.90
C LEU A 218 8.52 11.42 7.19
N ASP A 219 9.35 11.47 6.16
CA ASP A 219 10.71 12.01 6.19
C ASP A 219 10.78 13.20 5.22
N ILE A 220 11.22 14.36 5.71
CA ILE A 220 11.40 15.57 4.92
C ILE A 220 12.79 16.12 5.20
N ARG A 221 13.55 16.34 4.14
CA ARG A 221 14.83 17.06 4.18
C ARG A 221 14.77 18.21 3.19
N ALA A 222 14.96 19.42 3.66
CA ALA A 222 15.06 20.61 2.83
C ALA A 222 16.34 21.39 3.15
N GLU A 223 17.07 21.73 2.10
CA GLU A 223 18.18 22.70 2.12
C GLU A 223 17.75 23.87 1.24
N GLY A 224 17.47 25.02 1.85
CA GLY A 224 17.06 26.22 1.13
C GLY A 224 17.97 27.42 1.36
N ASP A 225 17.70 28.49 0.63
CA ASP A 225 18.41 29.76 0.66
C ASP A 225 17.98 30.67 1.82
N LEU A 226 17.94 30.13 3.05
CA LEU A 226 17.51 30.81 4.28
C LEU A 226 18.27 32.10 4.64
N HIS A 227 19.36 32.41 3.93
CA HIS A 227 20.09 33.68 4.05
C HIS A 227 19.42 34.83 3.27
N ILE A 228 18.50 34.51 2.36
CA ILE A 228 17.60 35.45 1.66
C ILE A 228 16.37 35.64 2.54
N ASP A 229 15.54 34.61 2.64
CA ASP A 229 14.41 34.48 3.57
C ASP A 229 13.93 33.02 3.65
N GLU A 230 12.84 32.79 4.39
CA GLU A 230 12.23 31.46 4.58
C GLU A 230 11.26 31.05 3.46
N HIS A 231 10.96 31.95 2.51
CA HIS A 231 9.84 31.83 1.57
C HIS A 231 9.99 30.60 0.67
N HIS A 232 11.10 30.52 -0.07
CA HIS A 232 11.32 29.43 -1.02
C HIS A 232 11.35 28.07 -0.32
N THR A 233 11.96 28.01 0.87
CA THR A 233 12.03 26.77 1.66
C THR A 233 10.64 26.27 2.06
N ILE A 234 9.76 27.16 2.55
CA ILE A 234 8.41 26.79 2.99
C ILE A 234 7.51 26.45 1.80
N GLU A 235 7.53 27.26 0.73
CA GLU A 235 6.76 27.03 -0.49
C GLU A 235 7.13 25.68 -1.13
N ASP A 236 8.42 25.48 -1.40
CA ASP A 236 8.90 24.31 -2.12
C ASP A 236 8.71 23.02 -1.31
N THR A 237 8.78 23.11 0.03
CA THR A 237 8.44 21.98 0.91
C THR A 237 6.96 21.63 0.79
N GLY A 238 6.08 22.64 0.74
CA GLY A 238 4.64 22.45 0.49
C GLY A 238 4.37 21.79 -0.86
N LEU A 239 5.05 22.24 -1.92
CA LEU A 239 4.95 21.64 -3.26
C LEU A 239 5.43 20.18 -3.27
N ALA A 240 6.60 19.90 -2.68
CA ALA A 240 7.17 18.55 -2.66
C ALA A 240 6.30 17.58 -1.84
N LEU A 241 5.79 18.02 -0.68
CA LEU A 241 4.88 17.22 0.13
C LEU A 241 3.55 16.96 -0.60
N GLY A 242 2.99 17.99 -1.26
CA GLY A 242 1.76 17.85 -2.03
C GLY A 242 1.91 16.87 -3.20
N GLN A 243 3.04 16.93 -3.90
CA GLN A 243 3.38 15.98 -4.96
C GLN A 243 3.51 14.55 -4.40
N ALA A 244 4.19 14.36 -3.27
CA ALA A 244 4.37 13.05 -2.65
C ALA A 244 3.03 12.44 -2.23
N LEU A 245 2.12 13.24 -1.66
CA LEU A 245 0.76 12.80 -1.34
C LEU A 245 -0.02 12.36 -2.58
N ARG A 246 0.09 13.11 -3.69
CA ARG A 246 -0.57 12.78 -4.95
C ARG A 246 -0.05 11.49 -5.55
N GLU A 247 1.27 11.30 -5.57
CA GLU A 247 1.92 10.09 -6.08
C GLU A 247 1.55 8.86 -5.24
N ALA A 248 1.63 8.97 -3.91
CA ALA A 248 1.29 7.88 -3.01
C ALA A 248 -0.21 7.51 -3.03
N LEU A 249 -1.10 8.45 -3.32
CA LEU A 249 -2.54 8.20 -3.42
C LEU A 249 -2.96 7.42 -4.67
N GLY A 250 -2.17 7.49 -5.74
CA GLY A 250 -2.45 6.79 -6.99
C GLY A 250 -3.84 7.11 -7.57
N ASP A 251 -4.63 6.06 -7.86
CA ASP A 251 -5.92 6.18 -8.55
C ASP A 251 -7.11 6.55 -7.62
N LYS A 252 -6.84 6.82 -6.34
CA LYS A 252 -7.79 7.31 -5.33
C LYS A 252 -9.02 6.40 -5.11
N ARG A 253 -8.96 5.14 -5.52
CA ARG A 253 -10.07 4.20 -5.28
C ARG A 253 -10.16 3.84 -3.80
N GLY A 254 -11.40 3.78 -3.32
CA GLY A 254 -11.71 3.38 -1.96
C GLY A 254 -11.42 4.41 -0.88
N ILE A 255 -10.91 5.61 -1.16
CA ILE A 255 -10.52 6.53 -0.07
C ILE A 255 -11.74 7.20 0.60
N GLY A 256 -11.62 7.59 1.88
CA GLY A 256 -12.71 8.26 2.64
C GLY A 256 -13.01 9.71 2.23
N ARG A 257 -12.12 10.35 1.46
CA ARG A 257 -12.28 11.63 0.73
C ARG A 257 -12.50 12.94 1.51
N TYR A 258 -13.14 12.97 2.68
CA TYR A 258 -13.61 14.22 3.33
C TYR A 258 -13.05 14.51 4.74
N GLY A 259 -13.13 15.77 5.17
CA GLY A 259 -12.34 16.37 6.26
C GLY A 259 -12.90 16.38 7.71
N PHE A 260 -12.34 17.26 8.56
CA PHE A 260 -12.38 17.20 10.03
C PHE A 260 -12.31 18.59 10.72
N THR A 261 -12.72 18.67 12.00
CA THR A 261 -12.63 19.88 12.87
C THR A 261 -11.91 19.58 14.18
N LEU A 262 -11.00 20.46 14.63
CA LEU A 262 -10.11 20.26 15.77
C LEU A 262 -10.05 21.48 16.72
N PRO A 263 -10.35 21.31 18.02
CA PRO A 263 -10.06 22.31 19.06
C PRO A 263 -8.66 22.12 19.67
N MET A 264 -8.02 23.21 20.09
CA MET A 264 -6.79 23.24 20.89
C MET A 264 -6.75 24.50 21.76
N ASP A 265 -6.82 24.35 23.08
CA ASP A 265 -6.96 25.45 24.03
C ASP A 265 -8.08 26.43 23.63
N GLU A 266 -7.79 27.72 23.50
CA GLU A 266 -8.72 28.76 23.06
C GLU A 266 -8.92 28.79 21.54
N THR A 267 -8.16 27.96 20.81
CA THR A 267 -8.16 27.90 19.37
C THR A 267 -9.11 26.82 18.83
N LEU A 268 -9.86 27.16 17.79
CA LEU A 268 -10.62 26.23 16.97
C LEU A 268 -10.15 26.33 15.53
N ALA A 269 -9.73 25.19 14.96
CA ALA A 269 -9.41 25.07 13.54
C ALA A 269 -10.32 24.03 12.87
N SER A 270 -10.71 24.29 11.62
CA SER A 270 -11.44 23.32 10.80
C SER A 270 -10.79 23.21 9.43
N ALA A 271 -10.68 21.97 8.94
CA ALA A 271 -10.12 21.65 7.64
C ALA A 271 -11.12 20.78 6.88
N ALA A 272 -11.85 21.40 5.95
CA ALA A 272 -12.70 20.69 5.02
C ALA A 272 -11.91 20.45 3.73
N LEU A 273 -11.55 19.19 3.46
CA LEU A 273 -10.79 18.81 2.28
C LEU A 273 -11.56 17.89 1.35
N ASP A 274 -11.19 17.90 0.07
CA ASP A 274 -11.66 16.98 -0.98
C ASP A 274 -10.50 16.62 -1.90
N PHE A 275 -10.16 15.33 -2.01
CA PHE A 275 -9.21 14.79 -2.98
C PHE A 275 -9.80 14.72 -4.40
N SER A 276 -10.26 15.87 -4.89
CA SER A 276 -11.07 15.97 -6.09
C SER A 276 -10.28 15.91 -7.41
N GLY A 277 -8.95 15.99 -7.33
CA GLY A 277 -8.06 16.19 -8.47
C GLY A 277 -7.96 17.64 -8.93
N ARG A 278 -8.65 18.57 -8.27
CA ARG A 278 -8.63 20.00 -8.60
C ARG A 278 -8.02 20.78 -7.44
N PRO A 279 -6.94 21.55 -7.68
CA PRO A 279 -6.36 22.38 -6.64
C PRO A 279 -7.27 23.58 -6.34
N TYR A 280 -7.54 23.82 -5.06
CA TYR A 280 -8.22 25.04 -4.61
C TYR A 280 -7.99 25.26 -3.11
N PHE A 281 -7.68 26.49 -2.71
CA PHE A 281 -7.42 26.81 -1.30
C PHE A 281 -8.18 28.06 -0.85
N VAL A 282 -8.90 27.93 0.26
CA VAL A 282 -9.55 29.03 0.97
C VAL A 282 -9.03 29.06 2.41
N PHE A 283 -8.60 30.23 2.86
CA PHE A 283 -8.18 30.47 4.23
C PHE A 283 -9.05 31.53 4.88
N GLU A 284 -9.61 31.20 6.05
CA GLU A 284 -10.35 32.13 6.90
C GLU A 284 -9.71 32.19 8.29
N GLY A 285 -8.89 33.20 8.52
CA GLY A 285 -8.22 33.41 9.80
C GLY A 285 -7.28 34.61 9.73
N GLU A 286 -6.84 35.06 10.90
CA GLU A 286 -5.91 36.18 11.02
C GLU A 286 -4.84 35.86 12.05
N PHE A 287 -3.61 36.28 11.77
CA PHE A 287 -2.47 36.21 12.68
C PHE A 287 -2.08 37.63 13.09
N LYS A 288 -1.79 37.84 14.38
CA LYS A 288 -1.42 39.16 14.91
C LYS A 288 0.09 39.39 14.91
N ARG A 289 0.86 38.33 15.12
CA ARG A 289 2.32 38.31 15.07
C ARG A 289 2.79 38.27 13.63
N GLU A 290 3.89 38.95 13.37
CA GLU A 290 4.62 38.85 12.09
C GLU A 290 5.27 37.46 11.94
N ARG A 291 5.79 36.90 13.04
CA ARG A 291 6.43 35.57 13.06
C ARG A 291 6.07 34.77 14.31
N VAL A 292 5.99 33.44 14.15
CA VAL A 292 5.96 32.47 15.25
C VAL A 292 7.24 31.64 15.18
N GLY A 293 8.09 31.77 16.20
CA GLY A 293 9.46 31.28 16.13
C GLY A 293 10.16 31.90 14.92
N ASP A 294 10.60 31.05 14.02
CA ASP A 294 11.27 31.36 12.77
C ASP A 294 10.36 31.21 11.54
N MET A 295 9.05 31.05 11.70
CA MET A 295 8.10 31.03 10.59
C MET A 295 7.32 32.36 10.50
N PRO A 296 7.48 33.15 9.41
CA PRO A 296 6.57 34.24 9.11
C PRO A 296 5.13 33.77 8.97
N THR A 297 4.20 34.47 9.62
CA THR A 297 2.79 34.06 9.67
C THR A 297 2.09 34.19 8.32
N GLU A 298 2.58 35.05 7.42
CA GLU A 298 2.12 35.13 6.03
C GLU A 298 2.41 33.87 5.22
N LEU A 299 3.45 33.11 5.58
CA LEU A 299 3.83 31.87 4.89
C LEU A 299 2.99 30.67 5.33
N VAL A 300 2.23 30.77 6.42
CA VAL A 300 1.31 29.72 6.86
C VAL A 300 0.24 29.43 5.79
N PRO A 301 -0.59 30.39 5.35
CA PRO A 301 -1.52 30.14 4.25
C PRO A 301 -0.80 29.85 2.92
N HIS A 302 0.42 30.38 2.71
CA HIS A 302 1.21 30.10 1.50
C HIS A 302 1.61 28.62 1.40
N PHE A 303 2.04 28.02 2.52
CA PHE A 303 2.34 26.59 2.61
C PHE A 303 1.12 25.74 2.20
N PHE A 304 -0.06 26.02 2.79
CA PHE A 304 -1.27 25.26 2.49
C PHE A 304 -1.73 25.44 1.05
N ARG A 305 -1.59 26.64 0.46
CA ARG A 305 -1.85 26.86 -0.97
C ARG A 305 -0.95 25.97 -1.83
N SER A 306 0.36 26.02 -1.57
CA SER A 306 1.37 25.24 -2.29
C SER A 306 1.10 23.73 -2.20
N LEU A 307 0.74 23.26 -1.01
CA LEU A 307 0.30 21.88 -0.78
C LEU A 307 -0.91 21.51 -1.64
N CYS A 308 -1.93 22.37 -1.69
CA CYS A 308 -3.14 22.12 -2.48
C CYS A 308 -2.85 22.08 -3.98
N ASP A 309 -2.05 23.01 -4.46
CA ASP A 309 -1.66 23.13 -5.88
C ASP A 309 -0.92 21.88 -6.37
N ALA A 310 0.04 21.39 -5.58
CA ALA A 310 0.80 20.20 -5.95
C ALA A 310 0.01 18.89 -5.76
N SER A 311 -0.82 18.79 -4.72
CA SER A 311 -1.58 17.57 -4.44
C SER A 311 -2.85 17.42 -5.29
N GLY A 312 -3.37 18.52 -5.85
CA GLY A 312 -4.66 18.52 -6.55
C GLY A 312 -5.85 18.31 -5.61
N LEU A 313 -5.76 18.84 -4.38
CA LEU A 313 -6.85 18.80 -3.41
C LEU A 313 -7.50 20.18 -3.25
N ASN A 314 -8.78 20.16 -2.89
CA ASN A 314 -9.48 21.35 -2.38
C ASN A 314 -9.33 21.38 -0.86
N LEU A 315 -9.03 22.54 -0.28
CA LEU A 315 -8.97 22.77 1.15
C LEU A 315 -9.65 24.08 1.52
N ASN A 316 -10.61 24.01 2.43
CA ASN A 316 -11.09 25.17 3.18
C ASN A 316 -10.57 25.04 4.61
N LEU A 317 -9.73 25.99 5.01
CA LEU A 317 -9.09 26.03 6.30
C LEU A 317 -9.56 27.28 7.05
N GLN A 318 -10.22 27.09 8.18
CA GLN A 318 -10.64 28.19 9.06
C GLN A 318 -9.97 28.04 10.41
N VAL A 319 -9.54 29.16 11.00
CA VAL A 319 -8.97 29.19 12.34
C VAL A 319 -9.42 30.44 13.13
N ARG A 320 -9.74 30.24 14.40
CA ARG A 320 -10.06 31.30 15.38
C ARG A 320 -9.34 30.99 16.69
N GLY A 321 -8.86 32.02 17.38
CA GLY A 321 -8.11 31.89 18.63
C GLY A 321 -7.27 33.14 18.93
N ASP A 322 -6.67 33.17 20.11
CA ASP A 322 -5.92 34.34 20.58
C ASP A 322 -4.41 34.20 20.34
N ASN A 323 -3.83 33.03 20.62
CA ASN A 323 -2.41 32.78 20.45
C ASN A 323 -2.09 32.31 19.03
N ASP A 324 -1.22 33.04 18.31
CA ASP A 324 -0.87 32.67 16.93
C ASP A 324 -0.11 31.34 16.84
N HIS A 325 0.67 30.93 17.85
CA HIS A 325 1.24 29.59 17.89
C HIS A 325 0.12 28.55 17.88
N HIS A 326 -0.87 28.71 18.77
CA HIS A 326 -1.97 27.76 18.87
C HIS A 326 -2.77 27.71 17.57
N LYS A 327 -3.02 28.85 16.94
CA LYS A 327 -3.68 28.93 15.64
C LYS A 327 -2.93 28.20 14.54
N VAL A 328 -1.62 28.42 14.41
CA VAL A 328 -0.82 27.73 13.37
C VAL A 328 -0.81 26.22 13.64
N GLU A 329 -0.48 25.79 14.85
CA GLU A 329 -0.43 24.36 15.19
C GLU A 329 -1.80 23.67 15.02
N ALA A 330 -2.89 24.35 15.39
CA ALA A 330 -4.24 23.84 15.19
C ALA A 330 -4.57 23.66 13.69
N CYS A 331 -4.10 24.56 12.80
CA CYS A 331 -4.27 24.41 11.36
C CYS A 331 -3.60 23.13 10.83
N PHE A 332 -2.35 22.89 11.23
CA PHE A 332 -1.59 21.70 10.81
C PHE A 332 -2.22 20.42 11.37
N LYS A 333 -2.63 20.42 12.65
CA LYS A 333 -3.34 19.28 13.26
C LYS A 333 -4.70 19.04 12.61
N ALA A 334 -5.46 20.08 12.30
CA ALA A 334 -6.76 19.97 11.63
C ALA A 334 -6.58 19.33 10.24
N LEU A 335 -5.61 19.78 9.45
CA LEU A 335 -5.26 19.14 8.17
C LEU A 335 -4.89 17.67 8.39
N ALA A 336 -3.97 17.37 9.30
CA ALA A 336 -3.49 16.01 9.57
C ALA A 336 -4.66 15.06 9.92
N ARG A 337 -5.56 15.53 10.78
CA ARG A 337 -6.74 14.77 11.21
C ARG A 337 -7.82 14.68 10.14
N ALA A 338 -7.88 15.62 9.20
CA ALA A 338 -8.72 15.53 8.01
C ALA A 338 -8.14 14.56 6.98
N LEU A 339 -6.81 14.52 6.81
CA LEU A 339 -6.11 13.60 5.92
C LEU A 339 -6.34 12.15 6.34
N ARG A 340 -6.24 11.82 7.62
CA ARG A 340 -6.35 10.43 8.10
C ARG A 340 -7.60 9.67 7.61
N PRO A 341 -8.84 10.13 7.85
CA PRO A 341 -10.03 9.48 7.32
C PRO A 341 -10.12 9.63 5.80
N ALA A 342 -9.69 10.76 5.24
CA ALA A 342 -9.78 11.01 3.81
C ALA A 342 -8.87 10.10 2.97
N LEU A 343 -7.73 9.68 3.54
CA LEU A 343 -6.77 8.75 2.95
C LEU A 343 -7.11 7.28 3.26
N ALA A 344 -7.96 6.98 4.25
CA ALA A 344 -8.25 5.60 4.63
C ALA A 344 -8.94 4.85 3.48
N ARG A 345 -8.46 3.65 3.14
CA ARG A 345 -9.13 2.76 2.18
C ARG A 345 -10.37 2.13 2.83
N GLN A 346 -11.50 2.29 2.17
CA GLN A 346 -12.87 1.90 2.50
C GLN A 346 -13.49 1.30 1.22
N GLY A 347 -13.11 0.06 0.91
CA GLY A 347 -13.56 -0.67 -0.28
C GLY A 347 -12.76 -0.37 -1.55
N THR A 348 -13.32 -0.71 -2.71
CA THR A 348 -12.62 -0.72 -4.01
C THR A 348 -13.22 0.24 -5.05
N ALA A 349 -14.37 0.84 -4.75
CA ALA A 349 -15.07 1.75 -5.65
C ALA A 349 -14.34 3.10 -5.73
N LEU A 350 -14.31 3.70 -6.92
CA LEU A 350 -13.86 5.08 -7.07
C LEU A 350 -14.96 6.00 -6.48
N PRO A 351 -14.66 6.86 -5.48
CA PRO A 351 -15.68 7.64 -4.77
C PRO A 351 -16.12 8.87 -5.58
N THR A 352 -16.67 8.66 -6.78
CA THR A 352 -17.09 9.70 -7.73
C THR A 352 -18.25 9.22 -8.60
N THR A 353 -19.16 10.13 -8.94
CA THR A 353 -20.24 9.87 -9.91
C THR A 353 -19.78 10.04 -11.36
N LYS A 354 -18.68 10.77 -11.60
CA LYS A 354 -18.14 11.06 -12.94
C LYS A 354 -17.35 9.90 -13.54
N GLY A 355 -16.99 8.89 -12.75
CA GLY A 355 -16.11 7.80 -13.13
C GLY A 355 -14.61 8.14 -13.18
N ALA A 356 -14.21 9.36 -12.77
CA ALA A 356 -12.81 9.81 -12.70
C ALA A 356 -12.60 10.87 -11.58
N LEU A 357 -11.35 10.97 -11.07
CA LEU A 357 -10.86 11.89 -10.03
C LEU A 357 -9.42 12.33 -10.28
#